data_AF-A0A952VMU0-F1
#
_entry.id   AF-A0A952VMU0-F1
#
_cell.length_a   1.000
_cell.length_b   1.000
_cell.length_c   1.000
_cell.angle_alpha   90.00
_cell.angle_beta   90.00
_cell.angle_gamma   90.00
#
_symmetry.space_group_name_H-M   'P 1'
#
loop_
_entity.id
_entity.type
_entity.pdbx_description
1 polymer ?
#
loop_
_entity_poly.entity_id
_entity_poly.type
_entity_poly.pdbx_seq_one_letter_code
_entity_poly.pdbx_strand_id
1 'polypeptide(L)'
;MGTFPVTLLDEQIIQLGLQSLRDSHRKQIVETATAQVRQLTAAVPRLITNRFIDHWPEQEQEQLIEQYSAWRCPALEQDGGCALYQFRPLVCRSMGIPSDEGTRVYGACSVQTAVPLVRLSKAIREEENRLAGLEAEQLEALRHQQGVEGEEILLPFAFVPAVSAQVVSA
;
A
#
# COMPACT_ATOMS: atom_id res chain seq x y z
N MET A 1 -2.81 -11.13 -1.01
CA MET A 1 -3.30 -9.77 -1.32
C MET A 1 -2.14 -8.94 -1.82
N GLY A 2 -2.30 -8.31 -2.97
CA GLY A 2 -1.29 -7.44 -3.59
C GLY A 2 -1.87 -6.13 -4.13
N THR A 3 -3.17 -5.90 -3.95
CA THR A 3 -3.92 -4.76 -4.48
C THR A 3 -4.64 -4.07 -3.33
N PHE A 4 -3.96 -3.12 -2.71
CA PHE A 4 -4.53 -2.26 -1.65
C PHE A 4 -3.84 -0.89 -1.73
N PRO A 5 -4.46 0.18 -1.17
CA PRO A 5 -3.88 1.51 -1.14
C PRO A 5 -2.61 1.56 -0.30
N VAL A 6 -1.63 2.33 -0.75
CA VAL A 6 -0.43 2.74 -0.01
C VAL A 6 -0.17 4.21 -0.28
N THR A 7 0.51 4.89 0.64
CA THR A 7 0.79 6.31 0.50
C THR A 7 2.01 6.58 -0.41
N LEU A 8 2.24 7.83 -0.79
CA LEU A 8 3.47 8.23 -1.46
C LEU A 8 4.73 8.09 -0.57
N LEU A 9 4.59 8.17 0.76
CA LEU A 9 5.70 7.89 1.67
C LEU A 9 6.03 6.39 1.67
N ASP A 10 5.01 5.53 1.65
CA ASP A 10 5.19 4.09 1.47
C ASP A 10 5.88 3.76 0.15
N GLU A 11 5.51 4.44 -0.95
CA GLU A 11 6.20 4.30 -2.23
C GLU A 11 7.69 4.61 -2.11
N GLN A 12 8.07 5.69 -1.42
CA GLN A 12 9.50 6.02 -1.23
C GLN A 12 10.23 4.94 -0.44
N ILE A 13 9.63 4.40 0.62
CA ILE A 13 10.22 3.32 1.42
C ILE A 13 10.34 2.03 0.59
N ILE A 14 9.34 1.69 -0.23
CA ILE A 14 9.40 0.56 -1.15
C ILE A 14 10.53 0.74 -2.16
N GLN A 15 10.64 1.93 -2.77
CA GLN A 15 11.69 2.25 -3.74
C GLN A 15 13.09 2.17 -3.11
N LEU A 16 13.26 2.65 -1.87
CA LEU A 16 14.49 2.46 -1.11
C LEU A 16 14.81 0.98 -0.89
N GLY A 17 13.79 0.19 -0.52
CA GLY A 17 13.93 -1.25 -0.39
C GLY A 17 14.36 -1.94 -1.68
N LEU A 18 13.75 -1.59 -2.82
CA LEU A 18 14.12 -2.10 -4.13
C LEU A 18 15.58 -1.80 -4.49
N GLN A 19 16.07 -0.59 -4.16
CA GLN A 19 17.46 -0.20 -4.41
C GLN A 19 18.46 -1.02 -3.59
N SER A 20 18.05 -1.57 -2.44
CA SER A 20 18.89 -2.44 -1.60
C SER A 20 19.01 -3.88 -2.12
N LEU A 21 18.14 -4.29 -3.05
CA LEU A 21 18.12 -5.64 -3.59
C LEU A 21 19.14 -5.85 -4.71
N ARG A 22 19.51 -7.12 -4.92
CA ARG A 22 20.23 -7.55 -6.12
C ARG A 22 19.40 -7.27 -7.36
N ASP A 23 20.07 -6.91 -8.46
CA ASP A 23 19.42 -6.54 -9.72
C ASP A 23 18.42 -7.58 -10.24
N SER A 24 18.71 -8.87 -10.09
CA SER A 24 17.80 -9.94 -10.54
C SER A 24 16.49 -9.94 -9.76
N HIS A 25 16.54 -9.83 -8.43
CA HIS A 25 15.34 -9.78 -7.58
C HIS A 25 14.56 -8.48 -7.83
N ARG A 26 15.27 -7.35 -7.90
CA ARG A 26 14.63 -6.05 -8.22
C ARG A 26 13.88 -6.11 -9.55
N LYS A 27 14.52 -6.62 -10.61
CA LYS A 27 13.89 -6.75 -11.94
C LYS A 27 12.65 -7.63 -11.91
N GLN A 28 12.72 -8.79 -11.27
CA GLN A 28 11.56 -9.70 -11.16
C GLN A 28 10.36 -9.05 -10.47
N ILE A 29 10.61 -8.31 -9.38
CA ILE A 29 9.56 -7.59 -8.64
C ILE A 29 8.94 -6.51 -9.54
N VAL A 30 9.77 -5.69 -10.18
CA VAL A 30 9.31 -4.61 -11.08
C VAL A 30 8.56 -5.16 -12.30
N GLU A 31 8.99 -6.27 -12.88
CA GLU A 31 8.32 -6.92 -14.00
C GLU A 31 6.92 -7.42 -13.61
N THR A 32 6.82 -8.07 -12.45
CA THR A 32 5.54 -8.54 -11.89
C THR A 32 4.60 -7.37 -11.62
N ALA A 33 5.10 -6.31 -10.96
CA ALA A 33 4.33 -5.10 -10.69
C ALA A 33 3.88 -4.41 -11.99
N THR A 34 4.77 -4.32 -12.99
CA THR A 34 4.45 -3.73 -14.29
C THR A 34 3.34 -4.50 -15.01
N ALA A 35 3.34 -5.84 -14.95
CA ALA A 35 2.28 -6.66 -15.50
C ALA A 35 0.93 -6.45 -14.79
N GLN A 36 0.96 -6.28 -13.46
CA GLN A 36 -0.22 -5.96 -12.66
C GLN A 36 -0.76 -4.55 -12.98
N VAL A 37 0.12 -3.54 -13.05
CA VAL A 37 -0.24 -2.17 -13.43
C VAL A 37 -0.89 -2.15 -14.82
N ARG A 38 -0.33 -2.87 -15.81
CA ARG A 38 -0.93 -2.99 -17.15
C ARG A 38 -2.35 -3.56 -17.13
N GLN A 39 -2.61 -4.55 -16.28
CA GLN A 39 -3.94 -5.12 -16.13
C GLN A 39 -4.90 -4.14 -15.44
N LEU A 40 -4.44 -3.43 -14.41
CA LEU A 40 -5.22 -2.39 -13.74
C LEU A 40 -5.58 -1.26 -14.69
N THR A 41 -4.63 -0.75 -15.48
CA THR A 41 -4.87 0.34 -16.42
C THR A 41 -5.73 -0.08 -17.61
N ALA A 42 -5.67 -1.35 -18.03
CA ALA A 42 -6.58 -1.88 -19.04
C ALA A 42 -8.03 -1.95 -18.55
N ALA A 43 -8.25 -2.34 -17.28
CA ALA A 43 -9.58 -2.39 -16.68
C ALA A 43 -10.10 -1.00 -16.28
N VAL A 44 -9.21 -0.11 -15.84
CA VAL A 44 -9.54 1.23 -15.36
C VAL A 44 -8.62 2.26 -16.04
N PRO A 45 -8.94 2.70 -17.28
CA PRO A 45 -8.08 3.58 -18.07
C PRO A 45 -7.72 4.92 -17.41
N ARG A 46 -8.56 5.44 -16.49
CA ARG A 46 -8.24 6.68 -15.73
C ARG A 46 -6.94 6.58 -14.93
N LEU A 47 -6.52 5.36 -14.56
CA LEU A 47 -5.25 5.11 -13.86
C LEU A 47 -4.01 5.41 -14.70
N ILE A 48 -4.15 5.50 -16.03
CA ILE A 48 -3.05 5.87 -16.94
C ILE A 48 -2.69 7.35 -16.75
N THR A 49 -3.71 8.21 -16.69
CA THR A 49 -3.53 9.66 -16.56
C THR A 49 -3.39 10.10 -15.11
N ASN A 50 -4.02 9.37 -14.19
CA ASN A 50 -3.99 9.67 -12.77
C ASN A 50 -4.00 8.37 -11.95
N ARG A 51 -2.83 8.00 -11.40
CA ARG A 51 -2.65 6.80 -10.57
C ARG A 51 -3.25 6.93 -9.15
N PHE A 52 -3.65 8.14 -8.76
CA PHE A 52 -4.17 8.42 -7.43
C PHE A 52 -5.62 7.99 -7.29
N ILE A 53 -5.95 7.41 -6.13
CA ILE A 53 -7.27 6.85 -5.86
C ILE A 53 -8.01 7.59 -4.73
N ASP A 54 -7.39 8.59 -4.09
CA ASP A 54 -7.90 9.26 -2.88
C ASP A 54 -9.34 9.77 -2.99
N HIS A 55 -9.69 10.24 -4.18
CA HIS A 55 -10.97 10.90 -4.45
C HIS A 55 -12.04 9.94 -4.98
N TRP A 56 -11.73 8.65 -5.07
CA TRP A 56 -12.67 7.66 -5.58
C TRP A 56 -13.69 7.32 -4.50
N PRO A 57 -14.95 7.04 -4.88
CA PRO A 57 -15.90 6.48 -3.93
C PRO A 57 -15.35 5.17 -3.33
N GLU A 58 -15.49 5.01 -2.02
CA GLU A 58 -15.00 3.83 -1.29
C GLU A 58 -15.46 2.51 -1.94
N GLN A 59 -16.73 2.44 -2.39
CA GLN A 59 -17.25 1.24 -3.05
C GLN A 59 -16.54 0.94 -4.38
N GLU A 60 -16.10 1.95 -5.14
CA GLU A 60 -15.33 1.73 -6.37
C GLU A 60 -13.93 1.20 -6.07
N GLN A 61 -13.30 1.70 -5.00
CA GLN A 61 -12.01 1.20 -4.54
C GLN A 61 -12.12 -0.26 -4.09
N GLU A 62 -13.11 -0.57 -3.25
CA GLU A 62 -13.37 -1.92 -2.74
C GLU A 62 -13.63 -2.92 -3.87
N GLN A 63 -14.48 -2.57 -4.83
CA GLN A 63 -14.77 -3.43 -5.98
C GLN A 63 -13.52 -3.74 -6.80
N LEU A 64 -12.66 -2.74 -7.03
CA LEU A 64 -11.41 -2.93 -7.74
C LEU A 64 -10.45 -3.83 -6.96
N ILE A 65 -10.34 -3.62 -5.64
CA ILE A 65 -9.52 -4.44 -4.75
C ILE A 65 -10.00 -5.89 -4.73
N GLU A 66 -11.32 -6.10 -4.64
CA GLU A 66 -11.94 -7.43 -4.62
C GLU A 66 -11.74 -8.18 -5.94
N GLN A 67 -11.93 -7.49 -7.08
CA GLN A 67 -11.71 -8.03 -8.42
C GLN A 67 -10.31 -8.63 -8.58
N TYR A 68 -9.31 -8.03 -7.93
CA TYR A 68 -7.90 -8.46 -8.01
C TYR A 68 -7.37 -9.09 -6.71
N SER A 69 -8.27 -9.51 -5.80
CA SER A 69 -7.92 -10.08 -4.49
C SER A 69 -7.01 -11.31 -4.55
N ALA A 70 -7.08 -12.08 -5.63
CA ALA A 70 -6.23 -13.25 -5.90
C ALA A 70 -4.78 -12.89 -6.22
N TRP A 71 -4.48 -11.63 -6.57
CA TRP A 71 -3.12 -11.21 -6.86
C TRP A 71 -2.23 -11.29 -5.63
N ARG A 72 -1.02 -11.80 -5.86
CA ARG A 72 0.06 -11.81 -4.89
C ARG A 72 0.83 -10.49 -4.98
N CYS A 73 1.33 -10.04 -3.83
CA CYS A 73 2.23 -8.90 -3.78
C CYS A 73 3.46 -9.16 -4.68
N PRO A 74 3.92 -8.19 -5.49
CA PRO A 74 5.12 -8.34 -6.32
C PRO A 74 6.38 -8.74 -5.56
N ALA A 75 6.50 -8.35 -4.28
CA ALA A 75 7.65 -8.68 -3.42
C ALA A 75 7.50 -10.02 -2.67
N LEU A 76 6.42 -10.78 -2.90
CA LEU A 76 6.21 -12.08 -2.26
C LEU A 76 7.04 -13.16 -2.94
N GLU A 77 7.93 -13.79 -2.18
CA GLU A 77 8.79 -14.89 -2.64
C GLU A 77 8.05 -16.23 -2.62
N GLN A 78 8.61 -17.24 -3.29
CA GLN A 78 7.97 -18.56 -3.43
C GLN A 78 7.82 -19.30 -2.09
N ASP A 79 8.74 -19.05 -1.16
CA ASP A 79 8.73 -19.59 0.20
C ASP A 79 7.74 -18.87 1.13
N GLY A 80 7.03 -17.85 0.62
CA GLY A 80 6.10 -17.02 1.38
C GLY A 80 6.77 -15.85 2.10
N GLY A 81 8.08 -15.67 1.95
CA GLY A 81 8.83 -14.51 2.43
C GLY A 81 8.50 -13.24 1.67
N CYS A 82 8.87 -12.09 2.24
CA CYS A 82 8.82 -10.81 1.54
C CYS A 82 10.25 -10.33 1.28
N ALA A 83 10.60 -10.15 0.00
CA ALA A 83 11.92 -9.66 -0.40
C ALA A 83 12.21 -8.26 0.18
N LEU A 84 11.18 -7.49 0.51
CA LEU A 84 11.27 -6.16 1.12
C LEU A 84 10.84 -6.15 2.60
N TYR A 85 11.03 -7.25 3.33
CA TYR A 85 10.49 -7.40 4.69
C TYR A 85 10.79 -6.21 5.64
N GLN A 86 12.01 -5.68 5.59
CA GLN A 86 12.44 -4.54 6.41
C GLN A 86 11.80 -3.21 5.97
N PHE A 87 11.45 -3.09 4.69
CA PHE A 87 10.87 -1.91 4.05
C PHE A 87 9.37 -2.04 3.84
N ARG A 88 8.69 -2.91 4.60
CA ARG A 88 7.24 -3.06 4.49
C ARG A 88 6.53 -1.81 5.01
N PRO A 89 5.62 -1.22 4.21
CA PRO A 89 4.65 -0.21 4.64
C PRO A 89 3.97 -0.55 5.95
N LEU A 90 3.49 0.47 6.67
CA LEU A 90 2.75 0.25 7.92
C LEU A 90 1.51 -0.61 7.67
N VAL A 91 0.76 -0.33 6.59
CA VAL A 91 -0.41 -1.13 6.20
C VAL A 91 -0.06 -2.62 6.08
N CYS A 92 1.08 -2.98 5.49
CA CYS A 92 1.53 -4.37 5.38
C CYS A 92 1.86 -5.03 6.73
N ARG A 93 2.18 -4.24 7.76
CA ARG A 93 2.50 -4.70 9.12
C ARG A 93 1.25 -4.75 10.00
N SER A 94 0.29 -3.88 9.75
CA SER A 94 -1.00 -3.83 10.44
C SER A 94 -2.07 -4.70 9.77
N MET A 95 -1.83 -5.23 8.57
CA MET A 95 -2.73 -6.18 7.91
C MET A 95 -3.06 -7.34 8.85
N GLY A 96 -4.37 -7.52 9.09
CA GLY A 96 -4.86 -8.53 10.01
C GLY A 96 -4.75 -8.13 11.48
N ILE A 97 -4.53 -6.85 11.83
CA ILE A 97 -4.81 -6.29 13.15
C ILE A 97 -6.17 -5.60 13.07
N PRO A 98 -7.13 -5.91 13.96
CA PRO A 98 -8.45 -5.31 13.89
C PRO A 98 -8.44 -3.89 14.46
N SER A 99 -9.23 -3.01 13.86
CA SER A 99 -9.36 -1.62 14.30
C SER A 99 -10.34 -1.51 15.48
N ASP A 100 -10.00 -0.71 16.49
CA ASP A 100 -10.79 -0.51 17.70
C ASP A 100 -11.29 0.92 17.82
N GLU A 101 -12.60 1.12 17.75
CA GLU A 101 -13.27 2.41 17.96
C GLU A 101 -13.85 2.53 19.38
N GLY A 102 -13.31 1.77 20.34
CA GLY A 102 -13.66 1.79 21.75
C GLY A 102 -14.91 0.98 22.08
N THR A 103 -16.01 1.20 21.36
CA THR A 103 -17.26 0.44 21.54
C THR A 103 -17.39 -0.75 20.59
N ARG A 104 -16.63 -0.74 19.49
CA ARG A 104 -16.65 -1.77 18.44
C ARG A 104 -15.25 -2.05 17.93
N VAL A 105 -15.06 -3.29 17.51
CA VAL A 105 -13.83 -3.75 16.88
C VAL A 105 -14.19 -4.24 15.48
N TYR A 106 -13.56 -3.69 14.46
CA TYR A 106 -13.79 -4.02 13.05
C TYR A 106 -12.66 -4.90 12.51
N GLY A 107 -12.99 -5.76 11.54
CA GLY A 107 -12.01 -6.61 10.88
C GLY A 107 -11.45 -7.77 11.74
N ALA A 108 -11.96 -7.98 12.96
CA ALA A 108 -11.53 -9.08 13.80
C ALA A 108 -12.17 -10.39 13.34
N CYS A 109 -11.35 -11.43 13.13
CA CYS A 109 -11.86 -12.77 12.89
C CYS A 109 -12.15 -13.52 14.22
N SER A 110 -12.76 -14.69 14.12
CA SER A 110 -13.08 -15.54 15.28
C SER A 110 -11.84 -15.90 16.11
N VAL A 111 -10.67 -16.06 15.47
CA VAL A 111 -9.40 -16.34 16.17
C VAL A 111 -8.97 -15.15 17.03
N GLN A 112 -9.12 -13.93 16.50
CA GLN A 112 -8.69 -12.70 17.16
C GLN A 112 -9.61 -12.24 18.28
N THR A 113 -10.87 -12.68 18.22
CA THR A 113 -11.88 -12.42 19.26
C THR A 113 -11.96 -13.53 20.30
N ALA A 114 -11.39 -14.71 20.02
CA ALA A 114 -11.33 -15.84 20.97
C ALA A 114 -10.33 -15.62 22.11
N VAL A 115 -9.31 -14.78 21.90
CA VAL A 115 -8.35 -14.37 22.94
C VAL A 115 -8.72 -12.97 23.42
N PRO A 116 -8.67 -12.65 24.73
CA PRO A 116 -8.89 -11.29 25.20
C PRO A 116 -7.95 -10.33 24.47
N LEU A 117 -8.53 -9.40 23.70
CA LEU A 117 -7.76 -8.35 23.05
C LEU A 117 -7.02 -7.55 24.13
N VAL A 118 -5.70 -7.67 24.17
CA VAL A 118 -4.86 -6.81 25.01
C VAL A 118 -4.96 -5.42 24.43
N ARG A 119 -5.75 -4.56 25.08
CA ARG A 119 -5.87 -3.17 24.69
C ARG A 119 -4.52 -2.48 24.89
N LEU A 120 -4.05 -1.75 23.88
CA LEU A 120 -2.88 -0.89 24.02
C LEU A 120 -3.07 0.06 25.20
N SER A 121 -1.99 0.45 25.87
CA SER A 121 -2.10 1.46 26.92
C SER A 121 -2.54 2.80 26.32
N LYS A 122 -3.11 3.69 27.15
CA LYS A 122 -3.47 5.05 26.72
C LYS A 122 -2.27 5.78 26.09
N ALA A 123 -1.09 5.66 26.70
CA ALA A 123 0.13 6.29 26.22
C ALA A 123 0.53 5.81 24.81
N ILE A 124 0.39 4.50 24.52
CA ILE A 124 0.70 3.98 23.18
C ILE A 124 -0.29 4.51 22.13
N ARG A 125 -1.58 4.59 22.46
CA ARG A 125 -2.58 5.18 21.55
C ARG A 125 -2.35 6.66 21.28
N GLU A 126 -1.96 7.42 22.30
CA GLU A 126 -1.62 8.85 22.14
C GLU A 126 -0.38 9.02 21.25
N GLU A 127 0.60 8.13 21.39
CA GLU A 127 1.78 8.12 20.53
C GLU A 127 1.45 7.74 19.08
N GLU A 128 0.61 6.73 18.86
CA GLU A 128 0.11 6.36 17.53
C GLU A 128 -0.58 7.54 16.84
N ASN A 129 -1.49 8.23 17.53
CA ASN A 129 -2.16 9.43 17.01
C ASN A 129 -1.17 10.54 16.67
N ARG A 130 -0.14 10.75 17.52
CA ARG A 130 0.91 11.74 17.28
C ARG A 130 1.71 11.40 16.02
N LEU A 131 2.08 10.13 15.85
CA LEU A 131 2.84 9.66 14.69
C LEU A 131 2.01 9.78 13.40
N ALA A 132 0.73 9.44 13.44
CA ALA A 132 -0.19 9.63 12.31
C ALA A 132 -0.31 11.11 11.90
N GLY A 133 -0.36 12.03 12.88
CA GLY A 133 -0.35 13.46 12.61
C GLY A 133 0.94 13.93 11.91
N LEU A 134 2.09 13.44 12.35
CA LEU A 134 3.38 13.74 11.71
C LEU A 134 3.48 13.17 10.29
N GLU A 135 2.93 11.98 10.04
CA GLU A 135 2.85 11.39 8.71
C GLU A 135 1.99 12.24 7.77
N ALA A 136 0.83 12.70 8.23
CA ALA A 136 -0.03 13.59 7.45
C ALA A 136 0.66 14.92 7.08
N GLU A 137 1.40 15.52 8.02
CA GLU A 137 2.20 16.73 7.75
C GLU A 137 3.28 16.46 6.69
N GLN A 138 3.93 15.29 6.72
CA GLN A 138 4.94 14.90 5.73
C GLN A 138 4.33 14.63 4.36
N LEU A 139 3.14 14.02 4.28
CA LEU A 139 2.41 13.81 3.04
C LEU A 139 2.03 15.15 2.39
N GLU A 140 1.50 16.09 3.16
CA GLU A 140 1.17 17.43 2.66
C GLU A 140 2.42 18.15 2.11
N ALA A 141 3.51 18.12 2.87
CA ALA A 141 4.77 18.73 2.43
C ALA A 141 5.29 18.09 1.13
N LEU A 142 5.18 16.76 1.01
CA LEU A 142 5.58 16.03 -0.18
C LEU A 142 4.70 16.36 -1.38
N ARG A 143 3.37 16.45 -1.21
CA ARG A 143 2.43 16.84 -2.26
C ARG A 143 2.76 18.23 -2.80
N HIS A 144 2.99 19.20 -1.91
CA HIS A 144 3.42 20.53 -2.30
C HIS A 144 4.76 20.54 -3.05
N GLN A 145 5.73 19.74 -2.62
CA GLN A 145 7.04 19.65 -3.26
C GLN A 145 6.95 19.02 -4.67
N GLN A 146 6.13 17.99 -4.84
CA GLN A 146 5.99 17.26 -6.10
C GLN A 146 4.94 17.84 -7.04
N GLY A 147 4.10 18.77 -6.57
CA GLY A 147 2.99 19.35 -7.34
C GLY A 147 1.92 18.33 -7.71
N VAL A 148 1.72 17.32 -6.87
CA VAL A 148 0.73 16.25 -7.08
C VAL A 148 -0.49 16.47 -6.17
N GLU A 149 -1.67 16.09 -6.65
CA GLU A 149 -2.92 16.33 -5.92
C GLU A 149 -3.30 15.19 -4.96
N GLY A 150 -2.87 13.95 -5.21
CA GLY A 150 -3.21 12.77 -4.40
C GLY A 150 -2.07 12.24 -3.53
N GLU A 151 -2.41 11.34 -2.60
CA GLU A 151 -1.53 10.75 -1.60
C GLU A 151 -1.48 9.23 -1.69
N GLU A 152 -2.57 8.59 -2.13
CA GLU A 152 -2.75 7.15 -2.17
C GLU A 152 -2.73 6.58 -3.59
N ILE A 153 -1.99 5.48 -3.74
CA ILE A 153 -1.91 4.69 -4.97
C ILE A 153 -2.10 3.21 -4.64
N LEU A 154 -2.51 2.39 -5.62
CA LEU A 154 -2.52 0.95 -5.41
C LEU A 154 -1.10 0.41 -5.33
N LEU A 155 -0.84 -0.50 -4.39
CA LEU A 155 0.47 -1.11 -4.12
C LEU A 155 1.30 -1.48 -5.37
N PRO A 156 0.76 -2.07 -6.46
CA PRO A 156 1.56 -2.38 -7.63
C PRO A 156 2.25 -1.17 -8.26
N PHE A 157 1.62 0.02 -8.22
CA PHE A 157 2.22 1.25 -8.72
C PHE A 157 3.46 1.66 -7.92
N ALA A 158 3.48 1.41 -6.60
CA ALA A 158 4.60 1.77 -5.73
C ALA A 158 5.90 1.01 -6.06
N PHE A 159 5.81 -0.12 -6.75
CA PHE A 159 6.98 -0.90 -7.20
C PHE A 159 7.51 -0.46 -8.57
N VAL A 160 6.73 0.26 -9.36
CA VAL A 160 7.11 0.66 -10.72
C VAL A 160 7.78 2.04 -10.66
N PRO A 161 8.98 2.21 -11.25
CA PRO A 161 9.62 3.53 -11.31
C PRO A 161 8.73 4.55 -12.03
N ALA A 162 8.68 5.79 -11.54
CA ALA A 162 7.84 6.86 -12.10
C ALA A 162 8.04 7.08 -13.62
N VAL A 163 9.25 6.82 -14.14
CA VAL A 163 9.59 6.91 -15.58
C VAL A 163 8.90 5.81 -16.41
N SER A 164 8.64 4.64 -15.84
CA SER A 164 8.01 3.50 -16.54
C SER A 164 6.48 3.56 -16.51
N ALA A 165 5.88 4.26 -15.56
CA ALA A 165 4.43 4.47 -15.50
C ALA A 165 3.90 5.28 -16.71
N GLN A 166 4.72 6.17 -17.27
CA GLN A 166 4.39 6.93 -18.49
C GLN A 166 4.51 6.13 -19.79
N VAL A 167 5.31 5.05 -19.79
CA VAL A 167 5.58 4.23 -21.00
C VAL A 167 4.51 3.16 -21.21
N VAL A 168 3.72 2.83 -20.18
CA VAL A 168 2.54 1.95 -20.32
C VAL A 168 1.39 2.66 -21.06
N SER A 169 1.51 3.97 -21.27
CA SER A 169 0.58 4.81 -22.05
C SER A 169 0.89 4.85 -23.55
N ALA A 170 1.89 4.11 -24.03
CA ALA A 170 2.34 4.10 -25.44
C ALA A 170 2.07 2.76 -26.14
#